data_AF-A0A2V9RNE0-F1
#
_entry.id   AF-A0A2V9RNE0-F1
#
_cell.length_a   1.000
_cell.length_b   1.000
_cell.length_c   1.000
_cell.angle_alpha   90.00
_cell.angle_beta   90.00
_cell.angle_gamma   90.00
#
_symmetry.space_group_name_H-M   'P 1'
#
loop_
_entity.id
_entity.type
_entity.pdbx_description
1 polymer ?
#
loop_
_entity_poly.entity_id
_entity_poly.type
_entity_poly.pdbx_seq_one_letter_code
_entity_poly.pdbx_strand_id
1 'polypeptide(L)' 'MKIAIQGEAGSFSHEAARRMAPGCTIVPCGRSAAVLDRVGRGSVDAAVIPIENS' A
#
# COMPACT_ATOMS: atom_id res chain seq x y z
N MET A 1 -0.46 7.76 9.49
CA MET A 1 -0.10 7.70 8.05
C MET A 1 -0.92 6.60 7.39
N LYS A 2 -1.69 6.92 6.34
CA LYS A 2 -2.44 5.98 5.51
C LYS A 2 -1.56 5.53 4.34
N ILE A 3 -1.36 4.23 4.19
CA ILE A 3 -0.57 3.65 3.10
C ILE A 3 -1.44 2.73 2.27
N ALA A 4 -1.54 2.99 0.97
CA ALA A 4 -2.21 2.09 0.05
C ALA A 4 -1.29 0.94 -0.39
N ILE A 5 -1.85 -0.27 -0.46
CA ILE A 5 -1.14 -1.46 -0.95
C ILE A 5 -1.98 -2.16 -2.00
N GLN A 6 -1.33 -2.88 -2.92
CA GLN A 6 -2.05 -3.86 -3.75
C GLN A 6 -2.16 -5.17 -2.97
N GLY A 7 -3.38 -5.69 -2.85
CA GLY A 7 -3.68 -6.94 -2.15
C GLY A 7 -4.39 -6.72 -0.82
N GLU A 8 -4.37 -7.75 0.01
CA GLU A 8 -5.19 -7.86 1.21
C GLU A 8 -4.38 -7.67 2.51
N ALA A 9 -5.10 -7.64 3.63
CA ALA A 9 -4.48 -7.68 4.95
C ALA A 9 -3.64 -8.97 5.12
N GLY A 10 -2.40 -8.83 5.62
CA GLY A 10 -1.46 -9.95 5.79
C GLY A 10 -0.63 -10.32 4.54
N SER A 11 -0.79 -9.60 3.42
CA SER A 11 0.08 -9.75 2.24
C SER A 11 1.53 -9.29 2.51
N PHE A 12 2.47 -9.65 1.62
CA PHE A 12 3.86 -9.14 1.71
C PHE A 12 3.92 -7.60 1.64
N SER A 13 3.06 -6.97 0.85
CA SER A 13 2.96 -5.50 0.79
C SER A 13 2.44 -4.90 2.09
N HIS A 14 1.55 -5.60 2.82
CA HIS A 14 1.13 -5.20 4.16
C HIS A 14 2.30 -5.21 5.13
N GLU A 15 3.07 -6.30 5.16
CA GLU A 15 4.24 -6.44 6.02
C GLU A 15 5.31 -5.40 5.69
N ALA A 16 5.60 -5.18 4.40
CA ALA A 16 6.54 -4.15 3.96
C ALA A 16 6.11 -2.75 4.44
N ALA A 17 4.82 -2.39 4.27
CA ALA A 17 4.29 -1.10 4.73
C ALA A 17 4.42 -0.93 6.25
N ARG A 18 4.13 -1.97 7.05
CA ARG A 18 4.29 -1.93 8.51
C ARG A 18 5.74 -1.78 8.95
N ARG A 19 6.69 -2.39 8.23
CA ARG A 19 8.13 -2.26 8.50
C ARG A 19 8.66 -0.87 8.14
N MET A 20 8.22 -0.31 7.01
CA MET A 20 8.64 1.02 6.55
C MET A 20 8.03 2.15 7.40
N ALA A 21 6.78 1.99 7.83
CA ALA A 21 6.06 2.96 8.64
C ALA A 21 5.30 2.26 9.78
N PRO A 22 5.97 2.02 10.93
CA PRO A 22 5.34 1.45 12.11
C PRO A 22 4.09 2.23 12.53
N GLY A 23 2.99 1.53 12.80
CA GLY A 23 1.71 2.15 13.17
C GLY A 23 0.92 2.77 12.01
N CYS A 24 1.32 2.57 10.75
CA CYS A 24 0.51 3.01 9.61
C CYS A 24 -0.84 2.29 9.53
N THR A 25 -1.81 2.98 8.93
CA THR A 25 -3.12 2.41 8.57
C THR A 25 -3.05 1.91 7.13
N ILE A 26 -3.29 0.61 6.93
CA ILE A 26 -3.25 -0.01 5.61
C ILE A 26 -4.58 0.21 4.88
N VAL A 27 -4.48 0.63 3.62
CA VAL A 27 -5.62 0.79 2.70
C VAL A 27 -5.46 -0.23 1.56
N PRO A 28 -6.07 -1.43 1.67
CA PRO A 28 -5.95 -2.47 0.64
C PRO A 28 -6.69 -2.06 -0.65
N CYS A 29 -6.11 -2.43 -1.79
CA CYS A 29 -6.66 -2.19 -3.12
C CYS A 29 -6.51 -3.45 -3.98
N GLY A 30 -7.53 -3.79 -4.76
CA GLY A 30 -7.50 -4.98 -5.61
C GLY A 30 -6.54 -4.90 -6.81
N ARG A 31 -6.11 -3.70 -7.22
CA ARG A 31 -5.23 -3.47 -8.39
C ARG A 31 -4.26 -2.33 -8.13
N SER A 32 -3.07 -2.39 -8.72
CA SER A 32 -2.03 -1.36 -8.61
C SER A 32 -2.51 0.00 -9.12
N ALA A 33 -3.34 0.03 -10.16
CA ALA A 33 -3.97 1.26 -10.65
C ALA A 33 -4.78 1.97 -9.56
N ALA A 34 -5.54 1.24 -8.74
CA ALA A 34 -6.31 1.82 -7.64
C ALA A 34 -5.40 2.36 -6.51
N VAL A 35 -4.24 1.73 -6.28
CA VAL A 35 -3.22 2.24 -5.35
C VAL A 35 -2.70 3.59 -5.82
N LEU A 36 -2.31 3.68 -7.10
CA LEU A 36 -1.80 4.92 -7.70
C LEU A 36 -2.86 6.02 -7.73
N ASP A 37 -4.11 5.70 -8.07
CA ASP A 37 -5.23 6.64 -8.03
C ASP A 37 -5.43 7.23 -6.64
N ARG A 38 -5.31 6.41 -5.59
CA ARG A 38 -5.49 6.85 -4.20
C ARG A 38 -4.41 7.86 -3.79
N VAL A 39 -3.17 7.64 -4.22
CA VAL A 39 -2.05 8.58 -4.00
C VAL A 39 -2.27 9.84 -4.80
N GLY A 40 -2.58 9.73 -6.10
CA GLY A 40 -2.81 10.89 -6.98
C GLY A 40 -3.97 11.78 -6.52
N ARG A 41 -4.99 11.20 -5.87
CA ARG A 41 -6.12 11.94 -5.28
C ARG A 41 -5.85 12.46 -3.85
N GLY A 42 -4.69 12.19 -3.26
CA GLY A 42 -4.36 12.56 -1.88
C GLY A 42 -5.21 11.86 -0.82
N SER A 43 -5.87 10.75 -1.17
CA SER A 43 -6.72 9.99 -0.22
C SER A 43 -5.91 9.14 0.76
N VAL A 44 -4.64 8.91 0.44
CA VAL A 44 -3.61 8.24 1.26
C VAL A 44 -2.33 9.06 1.20
N ASP A 45 -1.45 8.86 2.17
CA ASP A 45 -0.20 9.62 2.30
C ASP A 45 0.93 9.01 1.45
N ALA A 46 0.92 7.69 1.25
CA ALA A 46 1.92 6.96 0.48
C ALA A 46 1.35 5.62 -0.06
N ALA A 47 2.15 4.91 -0.86
CA ALA A 47 1.83 3.58 -1.36
C ALA A 47 3.04 2.64 -1.31
N VAL A 48 2.76 1.34 -1.19
CA VAL A 48 3.76 0.27 -1.32
C VAL A 48 3.28 -0.70 -2.41
N ILE A 49 4.06 -0.80 -3.50
CA ILE A 49 3.76 -1.64 -4.65
C ILE A 49 5.00 -2.49 -4.96
N PRO A 50 4.88 -3.82 -5.08
CA PRO A 50 5.98 -4.66 -5.54
C PRO A 50 6.21 -4.42 -7.03
N ILE A 51 7.47 -4.19 -7.43
CA ILE A 51 7.85 -3.95 -8.84
C ILE A 51 8.50 -5.19 -9.46
N GLU A 52 9.19 -6.00 -8.67
CA GLU A 52 9.89 -7.21 -9.09
C GLU A 52 9.69 -8.31 -8.04
N ASN A 53 9.69 -9.57 -8.49
CA ASN A 53 9.63 -10.76 -7.65
C ASN A 53 10.49 -11.85 -8.30
N SER A 54 11.34 -12.52 -7.52
CA SER A 54 12.18 -13.65 -7.99
C SER A 54 11.49 -14.99 -7.78
#